data_AF-A0ABD0RMV4-F1
#
_entry.id   AF-A0ABD0RMV4-F1
#
_cell.length_a   1.000
_cell.length_b   1.000
_cell.length_c   1.000
_cell.angle_alpha   90.00
_cell.angle_beta   90.00
_cell.angle_gamma   90.00
#
_symmetry.space_group_name_H-M   'P 1'
#
loop_
_entity.id
_entity.type
_entity.pdbx_description
1 polymer ?
#
loop_
_entity_poly.entity_id
_entity_poly.type
_entity_poly.pdbx_seq_one_letter_code
_entity_poly.pdbx_strand_id
1 'polypeptide(L)'
;MTSLPHPILETLEDLSSDKLKKFKWHLKNTGLASVADLEKADATTDTVDLVVARGGRDGARKTTLDILRKMKENHLANQLQMQLQANNVITPITGHTVSVSVQGLSL
;
A
#
# COMPACT_ATOMS: atom_id res chain seq x y z
N MET A 1 9.77 -7.85 6.04
CA MET A 1 8.68 -8.28 5.14
C MET A 1 7.48 -7.41 5.44
N THR A 2 7.24 -6.32 4.68
CA THR A 2 6.05 -5.50 4.93
C THR A 2 4.84 -6.18 4.30
N SER A 3 3.90 -6.61 5.13
CA SER A 3 2.62 -7.15 4.69
C SER A 3 1.86 -6.01 3.99
N LEU A 4 1.36 -6.25 2.77
CA LEU A 4 0.63 -5.29 1.91
C LEU A 4 -0.36 -4.35 2.64
N PRO A 5 -1.11 -4.77 3.68
CA PRO A 5 -1.97 -3.86 4.44
C PRO A 5 -1.23 -2.66 5.05
N HIS A 6 0.04 -2.78 5.48
CA HIS A 6 0.71 -1.72 6.24
C HIS A 6 0.94 -0.44 5.41
N PRO A 7 1.55 -0.47 4.21
CA PRO A 7 1.73 0.74 3.40
C PRO A 7 0.40 1.41 3.02
N ILE A 8 -0.65 0.61 2.80
CA ILE A 8 -1.99 1.13 2.48
C ILE A 8 -2.56 1.84 3.71
N LEU A 9 -2.46 1.23 4.90
CA LEU A 9 -2.92 1.81 6.15
C LEU A 9 -2.24 3.16 6.44
N GLU A 10 -0.92 3.20 6.43
CA GLU A 10 -0.15 4.44 6.69
C GLU A 10 -0.57 5.55 5.72
N THR A 11 -0.74 5.21 4.42
CA THR A 11 -1.17 6.17 3.41
C THR A 11 -2.59 6.70 3.66
N LEU A 12 -3.51 5.86 4.15
CA LEU A 12 -4.88 6.26 4.47
C LEU A 12 -4.98 7.03 5.79
N GLU A 13 -4.06 6.79 6.74
CA GLU A 13 -3.96 7.57 7.98
C GLU A 13 -3.44 9.00 7.73
N ASP A 14 -2.65 9.22 6.68
CA ASP A 14 -2.22 10.54 6.21
C ASP A 14 -3.36 11.35 5.54
N LEU A 15 -4.50 10.72 5.25
CA LEU A 15 -5.68 11.43 4.74
C LEU A 15 -6.42 12.11 5.89
N SER A 16 -6.82 13.37 5.67
CA SER A 16 -7.80 14.01 6.55
C SER A 16 -9.14 13.25 6.55
N SER A 17 -9.93 13.40 7.62
CA SER A 17 -11.21 12.71 7.77
C SER A 17 -12.16 12.90 6.57
N ASP A 18 -12.24 14.11 6.01
CA ASP A 18 -13.04 14.39 4.82
C ASP A 18 -12.53 13.67 3.56
N LYS A 19 -11.21 13.62 3.38
CA LYS A 19 -10.59 12.87 2.29
C LYS A 19 -10.82 11.38 2.48
N LEU A 20 -10.72 10.85 3.69
CA LEU A 20 -11.00 9.44 3.98
C LEU A 20 -12.46 9.08 3.68
N LYS A 21 -13.43 9.94 4.03
CA LYS A 21 -14.84 9.75 3.62
C LYS A 21 -15.00 9.69 2.11
N LYS A 22 -14.31 10.57 1.38
CA LYS A 22 -14.32 10.57 -0.09
C LYS A 22 -13.65 9.31 -0.67
N PHE A 23 -12.58 8.82 -0.04
CA PHE A 23 -11.94 7.56 -0.40
C PHE A 23 -12.92 6.39 -0.26
N LYS A 24 -13.60 6.28 0.89
CA LYS A 24 -14.64 5.25 1.12
C LYS A 24 -15.78 5.36 0.10
N TRP A 25 -16.19 6.58 -0.27
CA TRP A 25 -17.20 6.79 -1.32
C TRP A 25 -16.75 6.29 -2.70
N HIS A 26 -15.50 6.57 -3.10
CA HIS A 26 -14.95 6.02 -4.34
C HIS A 26 -14.82 4.49 -4.28
N LEU A 27 -14.41 3.95 -3.14
CA LEU A 27 -14.30 2.50 -2.92
C LEU A 27 -15.66 1.80 -3.09
N LYS A 28 -16.74 2.36 -2.52
CA LYS A 28 -18.12 1.92 -2.78
C LYS A 28 -18.43 1.84 -4.28
N ASN A 29 -18.02 2.86 -5.02
CA ASN A 29 -18.29 2.96 -6.45
C ASN A 29 -17.43 2.03 -7.32
N THR A 30 -16.42 1.37 -6.75
CA THR A 30 -15.66 0.33 -7.46
C THR A 30 -16.37 -1.03 -7.45
N GLY A 31 -17.43 -1.20 -6.65
CA GLY A 31 -18.12 -2.49 -6.48
C GLY A 31 -17.36 -3.51 -5.63
N LEU A 32 -16.17 -3.15 -5.11
CA LEU A 32 -15.40 -4.00 -4.19
C LEU A 32 -16.02 -4.06 -2.79
N ALA A 33 -16.78 -3.04 -2.40
CA ALA A 33 -17.37 -2.90 -1.09
C ALA A 33 -18.85 -2.52 -1.20
N SER A 34 -19.71 -3.19 -0.43
CA SER A 34 -21.12 -2.80 -0.30
C SER A 34 -21.26 -1.61 0.64
N VAL A 35 -22.43 -0.96 0.61
CA VAL A 35 -22.76 0.13 1.54
C VAL A 35 -22.65 -0.34 2.99
N ALA A 36 -23.22 -1.52 3.28
CA ALA A 36 -23.17 -2.13 4.60
C ALA A 36 -21.74 -2.45 5.08
N ASP A 37 -20.85 -2.85 4.16
CA ASP A 37 -19.45 -3.12 4.50
C ASP A 37 -18.73 -1.83 4.94
N LEU A 38 -19.04 -0.70 4.30
CA LEU A 38 -18.43 0.60 4.59
C LEU A 38 -19.04 1.32 5.78
N GLU A 39 -20.33 1.10 6.07
CA GLU A 39 -20.96 1.58 7.30
C GLU A 39 -20.41 0.86 8.54
N LYS A 40 -19.98 -0.40 8.38
CA LYS A 40 -19.34 -1.17 9.45
C LYS A 40 -17.85 -0.88 9.58
N ALA A 41 -17.17 -0.53 8.49
CA ALA A 41 -15.76 -0.19 8.46
C ALA A 41 -15.52 1.25 8.95
N ASP A 42 -15.81 1.52 10.22
CA ASP A 42 -15.64 2.84 10.83
C ASP A 42 -14.15 3.22 10.89
N ALA A 43 -13.28 2.27 11.27
CA ALA A 43 -11.84 2.46 11.34
C ALA A 43 -11.15 2.37 9.97
N THR A 44 -10.01 3.05 9.83
CA THR A 44 -9.16 3.00 8.64
C THR A 44 -8.67 1.56 8.39
N THR A 45 -8.34 0.81 9.44
CA THR A 45 -7.91 -0.59 9.38
C THR A 45 -8.96 -1.49 8.73
N ASP A 46 -10.24 -1.36 9.09
CA ASP A 46 -11.33 -2.15 8.51
C ASP A 46 -11.46 -1.92 7.00
N THR A 47 -11.21 -0.68 6.57
CA THR A 47 -11.22 -0.31 5.15
C THR A 47 -10.07 -0.98 4.41
N VAL A 48 -8.87 -1.02 5.01
CA VAL A 48 -7.69 -1.69 4.44
C VAL A 48 -7.92 -3.19 4.33
N ASP A 49 -8.42 -3.83 5.38
CA ASP A 49 -8.72 -5.25 5.38
C ASP A 49 -9.76 -5.60 4.31
N LEU A 50 -10.80 -4.78 4.14
CA LEU A 50 -11.79 -4.96 3.09
C LEU A 50 -11.17 -4.87 1.69
N VAL A 51 -10.33 -3.86 1.44
CA VAL A 51 -9.65 -3.67 0.15
C VAL A 51 -8.72 -4.85 -0.16
N VAL A 52 -7.96 -5.33 0.82
CA VAL A 52 -7.03 -6.46 0.66
C VAL A 52 -7.78 -7.78 0.51
N ALA A 53 -8.84 -8.02 1.28
CA ALA A 53 -9.63 -9.24 1.22
C ALA A 53 -10.38 -9.37 -0.12
N ARG A 54 -10.93 -8.27 -0.64
CA ARG A 54 -11.73 -8.26 -1.88
C ARG A 54 -10.89 -8.11 -3.14
N GLY A 55 -9.87 -7.24 -3.10
CA GLY A 55 -8.99 -6.98 -4.23
C GLY A 55 -7.84 -7.99 -4.36
N GLY A 56 -7.55 -8.77 -3.33
CA GLY A 56 -6.31 -9.52 -3.26
C GLY A 56 -5.09 -8.60 -3.32
N ARG A 57 -3.89 -9.17 -3.50
CA ARG A 57 -2.64 -8.40 -3.40
C ARG A 57 -2.51 -7.32 -4.47
N ASP A 58 -2.70 -7.71 -5.73
CA ASP A 58 -2.57 -6.79 -6.87
C ASP A 58 -3.76 -5.85 -7.03
N GLY A 59 -4.97 -6.34 -6.77
CA GLY A 59 -6.18 -5.52 -6.87
C GLY A 59 -6.20 -4.45 -5.78
N ALA A 60 -5.86 -4.78 -4.54
CA ALA A 60 -5.78 -3.79 -3.46
C ALA A 60 -4.82 -2.64 -3.79
N ARG A 61 -3.61 -2.97 -4.26
CA ARG A 61 -2.64 -1.97 -4.71
C ARG A 61 -3.21 -1.08 -5.82
N LYS A 62 -3.77 -1.67 -6.88
CA LYS A 62 -4.30 -0.92 -8.03
C LYS A 62 -5.49 -0.04 -7.63
N THR A 63 -6.42 -0.59 -6.86
CA THR A 63 -7.61 0.11 -6.36
C THR A 63 -7.24 1.31 -5.52
N THR A 64 -6.36 1.15 -4.51
CA THR A 64 -5.95 2.27 -3.65
C THR A 64 -5.26 3.37 -4.46
N LEU A 65 -4.33 3.00 -5.36
CA LEU A 65 -3.62 3.97 -6.20
C LEU A 65 -4.55 4.72 -7.16
N ASP A 66 -5.52 4.04 -7.75
CA ASP A 66 -6.52 4.65 -8.65
C ASP A 66 -7.42 5.64 -7.91
N ILE A 67 -7.92 5.27 -6.73
CA ILE A 67 -8.78 6.13 -5.92
C ILE A 67 -8.03 7.39 -5.46
N LEU A 68 -6.80 7.25 -4.97
CA LEU A 68 -5.97 8.39 -4.56
C LEU A 68 -5.78 9.37 -5.73
N ARG A 69 -5.52 8.88 -6.94
CA ARG A 69 -5.41 9.72 -8.15
C ARG A 69 -6.72 10.39 -8.54
N LYS A 70 -7.86 9.68 -8.46
CA LYS A 70 -9.20 10.27 -8.69
C LYS A 70 -9.52 11.40 -7.71
N MET A 71 -9.01 11.31 -6.49
CA MET A 71 -9.15 12.34 -5.47
C MET A 71 -8.14 13.49 -5.62
N LYS A 72 -7.19 13.39 -6.56
CA LYS A 72 -6.04 14.28 -6.74
C LYS A 72 -5.00 14.22 -5.62
N GLU A 73 -5.02 13.17 -4.80
CA GLU A 73 -3.98 12.84 -3.81
C GLU A 73 -2.76 12.19 -4.49
N ASN A 74 -2.24 12.83 -5.54
CA ASN A 74 -1.20 12.28 -6.39
C ASN A 74 0.13 12.06 -5.65
N HIS A 75 0.41 12.90 -4.64
CA HIS A 75 1.60 12.76 -3.80
C HIS A 75 1.57 11.45 -3.01
N LEU A 76 0.48 11.19 -2.30
CA LEU A 76 0.24 9.96 -1.55
C LEU A 76 0.21 8.73 -2.48
N ALA A 77 -0.40 8.84 -3.65
CA ALA A 77 -0.39 7.76 -4.64
C ALA A 77 1.04 7.40 -5.09
N ASN A 78 1.90 8.39 -5.32
CA ASN A 78 3.28 8.14 -5.73
C ASN A 78 4.12 7.56 -4.59
N GLN A 79 3.97 8.06 -3.37
CA GLN A 79 4.64 7.50 -2.19
C GLN A 79 4.25 6.03 -1.96
N LEU A 80 2.95 5.73 -1.99
CA LEU A 80 2.45 4.36 -1.87
C LEU A 80 3.00 3.47 -3.00
N GLN A 81 3.04 3.97 -4.24
CA GLN A 81 3.60 3.23 -5.36
C GLN A 81 5.09 2.90 -5.14
N MET A 82 5.88 3.86 -4.64
CA MET A 82 7.29 3.65 -4.31
C MET A 82 7.46 2.62 -3.20
N GLN A 83 6.67 2.69 -2.12
CA GLN A 83 6.74 1.72 -1.03
C GLN A 83 6.37 0.30 -1.49
N LEU A 84 5.41 0.18 -2.41
CA LEU A 84 4.99 -1.11 -2.97
C LEU A 84 5.94 -1.63 -4.07
N GLN A 85 6.72 -0.76 -4.71
CA GLN A 85 7.73 -1.13 -5.71
C GLN A 85 9.09 -1.47 -5.09
N ALA A 86 9.48 -0.80 -4.00
CA ALA A 86 10.69 -1.11 -3.22
C ALA A 86 10.76 -2.59 -2.80
N ASN A 87 9.61 -3.27 -2.76
CA ASN A 87 9.48 -4.68 -2.43
C ASN A 87 9.66 -5.65 -3.62
N ASN A 88 9.83 -5.15 -4.87
CA ASN A 88 10.11 -5.95 -6.06
C ASN A 88 11.44 -5.58 -6.76
N VAL A 89 12.15 -4.57 -6.25
CA VAL A 89 13.49 -4.24 -6.74
C VAL A 89 14.49 -5.02 -5.89
N ILE A 90 15.21 -5.95 -6.51
CA ILE A 90 16.61 -6.15 -6.11
C ILE A 90 17.21 -4.76 -6.13
N THR A 91 17.57 -4.24 -4.95
CA THR A 91 18.27 -2.98 -4.86
C THR A 91 19.49 -3.05 -5.78
N PRO A 92 19.70 -2.09 -6.71
CA PRO A 92 21.05 -1.87 -7.17
C PRO A 92 21.83 -1.46 -5.93
N ILE A 93 22.66 -2.38 -5.44
CA ILE A 93 23.76 -2.07 -4.55
C ILE A 93 24.69 -1.09 -5.26
N THR A 94 24.39 0.21 -5.21
CA THR A 94 25.45 1.22 -5.31
C THR A 94 26.05 1.38 -3.92
N GLY A 95 26.63 0.28 -3.44
CA GLY A 95 27.58 0.28 -2.35
C GLY A 95 28.96 0.18 -2.97
N HIS A 96 29.72 1.27 -2.94
CA HIS A 96 31.14 1.11 -2.70
C HIS A 96 31.29 0.27 -1.43
N THR A 97 31.81 -0.95 -1.57
CA THR A 97 33.07 -1.42 -0.98
C THR A 97 33.09 -2.95 -1.12
N VAL A 98 34.12 -3.45 -1.81
CA VAL A 98 34.45 -4.88 -1.88
C VAL A 98 34.90 -5.35 -0.50
N SER A 99 34.31 -6.42 0.03
CA SER A 99 34.91 -7.22 1.08
C SER A 99 34.91 -8.69 0.66
N VAL A 100 36.03 -9.14 0.10
CA VAL A 100 36.34 -10.56 -0.01
C VAL A 100 36.98 -10.96 1.31
N SER A 101 36.22 -11.66 2.16
CA SER A 101 36.78 -12.36 3.30
C SER A 101 37.32 -13.71 2.82
N VAL A 102 38.64 -13.81 2.70
CA VAL A 102 39.33 -15.10 2.59
C VAL A 102 39.29 -15.77 3.97
N GLN A 103 38.34 -16.68 4.17
CA GLN A 103 38.44 -17.70 5.20
C GLN A 103 38.68 -18.99 4.41
N GLY A 104 39.89 -19.52 4.39
CA GLY A 104 40.59 -19.98 5.57
C GLY A 104 40.63 -21.49 5.46
N LEU A 105 41.69 -21.96 4.81
CA LEU A 105 42.10 -23.36 4.72
C LEU A 105 41.98 -24.04 6.09
N SER A 106 41.38 -25.23 6.16
CA SER A 106 41.59 -26.14 7.29
C SER A 106 41.46 -27.60 6.85
N LEU A 107 42.65 -28.19 6.73
CA LEU A 107 43.10 -29.60 6.61
C LEU A 107 42.51 -30.48 5.48
#